data_AF-A0A6N8EG35-F1
#
_entry.id   AF-A0A6N8EG35-F1
#
_cell.length_a   1.000
_cell.length_b   1.000
_cell.length_c   1.000
_cell.angle_alpha   90.00
_cell.angle_beta   90.00
_cell.angle_gamma   90.00
#
_symmetry.space_group_name_H-M   'P 1'
#
loop_
_entity.id
_entity.type
_entity.pdbx_description
1 polymer ?
#
loop_
_entity_poly.entity_id
_entity_poly.type
_entity_poly.pdbx_seq_one_letter_code
_entity_poly.pdbx_strand_id
1 'polypeptide(L)' 'MLLDVVHVQTCHDFALILEFDNGERRLFDMMPYIDQKPWVKLKSDNTFQAAFVENGTVAWPGNVDIDPETLYELSVPA' A
#
# COMPACT_ATOMS: atom_id res chain seq x y z
N MET A 1 -17.65 -1.36 -5.24
CA MET A 1 -17.75 -0.31 -4.20
C MET A 1 -16.35 0.27 -4.10
N LEU A 2 -16.20 1.59 -4.19
CA LEU A 2 -14.90 2.21 -3.92
C LEU A 2 -14.77 2.27 -2.40
N LEU A 3 -13.76 1.60 -1.85
CA LEU A 3 -13.45 1.60 -0.42
C LEU A 3 -12.19 2.44 -0.25
N ASP A 4 -12.25 3.53 0.52
CA ASP A 4 -11.06 4.34 0.76
C ASP A 4 -10.16 3.65 1.80
N VAL A 5 -8.84 3.71 1.59
CA VAL A 5 -7.88 3.37 2.63
C VAL A 5 -7.88 4.51 3.64
N VAL A 6 -8.13 4.21 4.91
CA VAL A 6 -8.14 5.19 6.01
C VAL A 6 -6.90 5.06 6.91
N HIS A 7 -6.23 3.92 6.89
CA HIS A 7 -4.97 3.72 7.61
C HIS A 7 -4.03 2.82 6.82
N VAL A 8 -2.73 3.11 6.90
CA VAL A 8 -1.65 2.26 6.38
C VAL A 8 -0.56 2.13 7.44
N GLN A 9 -0.12 0.90 7.66
CA GLN A 9 1.08 0.59 8.43
C GLN A 9 2.02 -0.25 7.56
N THR A 10 3.26 0.22 7.43
CA THR A 10 4.32 -0.51 6.72
C THR A 10 4.93 -1.56 7.63
N CYS A 11 5.23 -2.73 7.06
CA CYS A 11 5.93 -3.81 7.74
C CYS A 11 7.32 -4.01 7.13
N HIS A 12 8.09 -4.91 7.75
CA HIS A 12 9.27 -5.48 7.10
C HIS A 12 8.86 -6.29 5.85
N ASP A 13 9.82 -6.59 4.97
CA ASP A 13 9.60 -7.38 3.74
C ASP A 13 8.59 -6.80 2.74
N PHE A 14 8.46 -5.46 2.71
CA PHE A 14 7.59 -4.75 1.77
C PHE A 14 6.09 -5.10 1.88
N ALA A 15 5.60 -5.44 3.08
CA ALA A 15 4.18 -5.64 3.32
C ALA A 15 3.48 -4.37 3.87
N LEU A 16 2.18 -4.23 3.57
CA LEU A 16 1.31 -3.19 4.10
C LEU A 16 0.14 -3.80 4.86
N ILE A 17 -0.13 -3.28 6.06
CA ILE A 17 -1.40 -3.48 6.77
C ILE A 17 -2.28 -2.28 6.45
N LEU A 18 -3.45 -2.56 5.90
CA LEU A 18 -4.42 -1.57 5.44
C LEU A 18 -5.67 -1.62 6.33
N GLU A 19 -6.24 -0.47 6.64
CA GLU A 19 -7.61 -0.35 7.14
C GLU A 19 -8.43 0.42 6.11
N PHE A 20 -9.57 -0.15 5.71
CA PHE A 20 -10.53 0.47 4.79
C PHE A 20 -11.66 1.15 5.56
N ASP A 21 -12.34 2.11 4.94
CA ASP A 21 -13.45 2.87 5.51
C ASP A 21 -14.67 2.02 5.96
N ASN A 22 -14.79 0.80 5.45
CA ASN A 22 -15.78 -0.18 5.88
C ASN A 22 -15.37 -0.97 7.14
N GLY A 23 -14.19 -0.69 7.70
CA GLY A 23 -13.63 -1.33 8.89
C GLY A 23 -12.87 -2.63 8.62
N GLU A 24 -12.73 -3.07 7.37
CA GLU A 24 -11.91 -4.23 7.04
C GLU A 24 -10.43 -3.92 7.21
N ARG A 25 -9.70 -4.90 7.74
CA ARG A 25 -8.24 -4.88 7.80
C ARG A 25 -7.67 -5.95 6.89
N ARG A 26 -6.69 -5.55 6.08
CA ARG A 26 -6.13 -6.41 5.03
C ARG A 26 -4.61 -6.30 4.97
N LEU A 27 -3.97 -7.40 4.61
CA LEU A 27 -2.52 -7.48 4.38
C LEU A 27 -2.24 -7.51 2.88
N PHE A 28 -1.47 -6.55 2.40
CA PHE A 28 -1.01 -6.49 1.02
C PHE A 28 0.49 -6.80 0.94
N ASP A 29 0.86 -7.79 0.13
CA ASP A 29 2.25 -8.16 -0.11
C ASP A 29 2.76 -7.49 -1.39
N MET A 30 3.74 -6.59 -1.26
CA MET A 30 4.33 -5.89 -2.40
C MET A 30 5.44 -6.71 -3.08
N MET A 31 5.93 -7.80 -2.48
CA MET A 31 7.07 -8.58 -3.00
C MET A 31 6.91 -9.03 -4.46
N PRO A 32 5.73 -9.47 -4.95
CA PRO A 32 5.56 -9.83 -6.36
C PRO A 32 5.74 -8.66 -7.33
N TYR A 33 5.58 -7.42 -6.86
CA TYR A 33 5.57 -6.20 -7.66
C TYR A 33 6.83 -5.35 -7.47
N ILE A 34 7.52 -5.48 -6.33
CA ILE A 34 8.54 -4.53 -5.86
C ILE A 34 9.72 -4.34 -6.83
N ASP A 35 10.03 -5.34 -7.67
CA ASP A 35 11.11 -5.27 -8.67
C ASP A 35 10.68 -4.62 -10.00
N GLN A 36 9.39 -4.33 -10.18
CA GLN A 36 8.85 -3.73 -11.39
C GLN A 36 8.87 -2.19 -11.30
N LYS A 37 8.89 -1.50 -12.44
CA LYS A 37 8.67 -0.04 -12.46
C LYS A 37 7.16 0.25 -12.26
N PRO A 38 6.77 1.27 -11.47
CA PRO A 38 7.61 2.26 -10.79
C PRO A 38 8.12 1.83 -9.40
N TRP A 39 7.70 0.68 -8.89
CA TRP A 39 7.89 0.21 -7.50
C TRP A 39 9.35 -0.01 -7.09
N VAL A 40 10.23 -0.32 -8.04
CA VAL A 40 11.66 -0.55 -7.79
C VAL A 40 12.34 0.57 -7.01
N LYS A 41 11.84 1.81 -7.10
CA LYS A 41 12.38 2.95 -6.33
C LYS A 41 12.02 2.92 -4.85
N LEU A 42 10.98 2.17 -4.44
CA LEU A 42 10.60 2.00 -3.04
C LEU A 42 11.60 1.14 -2.26
N LYS A 43 12.46 0.38 -2.97
CA LYS A 43 13.54 -0.43 -2.38
C LYS A 43 14.70 0.42 -1.83
N SER A 44 14.82 1.67 -2.27
CA SER A 44 15.90 2.57 -1.85
C SER A 44 15.60 3.18 -0.48
N ASP A 45 16.62 3.30 0.38
CA ASP A 45 16.68 4.21 1.53
C ASP A 45 15.36 4.40 2.31
N ASN A 46 14.85 3.33 2.94
CA ASN A 46 13.60 3.35 3.73
C ASN A 46 12.38 3.97 3.04
N THR A 47 12.41 4.15 1.71
CA THR A 47 11.36 4.86 0.96
C THR A 47 10.03 4.13 1.14
N PHE A 48 10.02 2.80 1.10
CA PHE A 48 8.81 2.02 1.37
C PHE A 48 8.17 2.33 2.74
N GLN A 49 8.97 2.61 3.77
CA GLN A 49 8.47 2.93 5.12
C GLN A 49 7.86 4.33 5.22
N ALA A 50 7.99 5.16 4.18
CA ALA A 50 7.37 6.47 4.08
C ALA A 50 5.97 6.40 3.43
N ALA A 51 5.31 5.25 3.43
CA ALA A 51 3.94 5.13 2.93
C ALA A 51 2.99 5.98 3.78
N PHE A 52 2.04 6.65 3.14
CA PHE A 52 1.00 7.43 3.79
C PHE A 52 -0.31 7.33 3.02
N VAL A 53 -1.42 7.67 3.68
CA VAL A 53 -2.72 7.77 3.02
C VAL A 53 -2.88 9.19 2.44
N GLU A 54 -3.25 9.28 1.17
CA GLU A 54 -3.61 10.53 0.50
C GLU A 54 -4.85 10.27 -0.35
N ASN A 55 -5.93 11.06 -0.20
CA ASN A 55 -7.16 10.91 -1.01
C ASN A 55 -7.71 9.48 -1.13
N GLY A 56 -7.63 8.67 -0.06
CA GLY A 56 -8.12 7.28 -0.05
C GLY A 56 -7.18 6.24 -0.70
N THR A 57 -6.02 6.67 -1.22
CA THR A 57 -4.97 5.79 -1.77
C THR A 57 -3.79 5.65 -0.81
N VAL A 58 -2.96 4.61 -0.99
CA VAL A 58 -1.64 4.54 -0.34
C VAL A 58 -0.62 5.14 -1.29
N ALA A 59 0.05 6.19 -0.83
CA ALA A 59 1.05 6.94 -1.56
C ALA A 59 2.42 6.90 -0.88
N TRP A 60 3.46 7.20 -1.66
CA TRP A 60 4.83 7.44 -1.21
C TRP A 60 5.37 8.74 -1.80
N PRO A 61 6.37 9.36 -1.16
CA PRO A 61 7.08 10.50 -1.72
C PRO A 61 7.58 10.22 -3.15
N GLY A 62 7.52 11.24 -4.01
CA GLY A 62 7.94 11.11 -5.41
C GLY A 62 6.88 10.53 -6.34
N ASN A 63 5.61 10.82 -6.05
CA ASN A 63 4.45 10.59 -6.92
C ASN A 63 4.29 9.10 -7.28
N VAL A 64 4.21 8.28 -6.24
CA VAL A 64 3.85 6.86 -6.33
C VAL A 64 2.64 6.64 -5.47
N ASP A 65 1.69 5.90 -6.00
CA ASP A 65 0.50 5.53 -5.30
C ASP A 65 -0.03 4.20 -5.85
N ILE A 66 -0.84 3.53 -5.04
CA ILE A 66 -1.59 2.33 -5.44
C ILE A 66 -3.04 2.56 -5.07
N ASP A 67 -3.89 2.63 -6.10
CA ASP A 67 -5.32 2.85 -5.92
C ASP A 67 -5.95 1.85 -4.93
N PRO A 68 -6.94 2.29 -4.13
CA PRO A 68 -7.59 1.45 -3.14
C PRO A 68 -8.22 0.18 -3.70
N GLU A 69 -8.74 0.21 -4.93
CA GLU A 69 -9.31 -0.97 -5.60
C GLU A 69 -8.25 -2.06 -5.80
N THR A 70 -7.07 -1.68 -6.31
CA THR A 70 -5.95 -2.61 -6.49
C THR A 70 -5.48 -3.18 -5.16
N LEU A 71 -5.36 -2.31 -4.13
CA LEU A 71 -5.00 -2.74 -2.79
C LEU A 71 -6.02 -3.73 -2.21
N TYR A 72 -7.32 -3.48 -2.40
CA TYR A 72 -8.37 -4.34 -1.87
C TYR A 72 -8.41 -5.69 -2.58
N GLU A 73 -8.34 -5.71 -3.92
CA GLU A 73 -8.40 -6.92 -4.74
C GLU A 73 -7.22 -7.86 -4.50
N LEU A 74 -6.02 -7.30 -4.30
CA LEU A 74 -4.78 -8.08 -4.21
C LEU A 74 -4.32 -8.35 -2.77
N SER A 75 -4.93 -7.70 -1.77
CA SER A 75 -4.70 -8.00 -0.37
C SER A 75 -5.57 -9.14 0.13
N VAL A 76 -5.19 -9.73 1.26
CA VAL A 76 -5.96 -10.76 1.96
C VAL A 76 -6.51 -10.22 3.28
N PRO A 77 -7.69 -10.64 3.74
CA PRO A 77 -8.17 -10.31 5.09
C PRO A 77 -7.14 -10.71 6.16
N ALA A 78 -6.89 -9.81 7.10
CA ALA A 78 -5.98 -10.04 8.24
C ALA A 78 -6.65 -10.79 9.39
#